data_AF-A0A7H8L1H5-F1
#
_entry.id   AF-A0A7H8L1H5-F1
#
_cell.length_a   1.000
_cell.length_b   1.000
_cell.length_c   1.000
_cell.angle_alpha   90.00
_cell.angle_beta   90.00
_cell.angle_gamma   90.00
#
_symmetry.space_group_name_H-M   'P 1'
#
loop_
_entity.id
_entity.type
_entity.pdbx_description
1 polymer ?
#
loop_
_entity_poly.entity_id
_entity_poly.type
_entity_poly.pdbx_seq_one_letter_code
_entity_poly.pdbx_strand_id
1 'polypeptide(L)' 'MTNSNPTLQRTDWHTTHLGSQPIPVHCGRLAYDIDLGEWECAWCDDRIHVRDVPDWPHPARNAR' A
#
# COMPACT_ATOMS: atom_id res chain seq x y z
N MET A 1 17.28 3.29 20.20
CA MET A 1 16.92 2.62 18.94
C MET A 1 15.42 2.77 18.78
N THR A 2 15.00 3.26 17.62
CA THR A 2 13.72 3.89 17.33
C THR A 2 12.55 2.92 17.53
N ASN A 3 11.58 3.32 18.36
CA ASN A 3 10.29 2.65 18.50
C ASN A 3 9.57 2.71 17.15
N SER A 4 9.62 1.63 16.38
CA SER A 4 8.72 1.43 15.24
C SER A 4 7.38 1.05 15.83
N ASN A 5 6.51 2.05 16.04
CA ASN A 5 5.11 1.81 16.39
C ASN A 5 4.37 1.42 15.10
N PRO A 6 4.01 0.14 14.89
CA PRO A 6 3.46 -0.32 13.63
C PRO A 6 1.95 -0.12 13.66
N THR A 7 1.48 1.13 13.62
CA THR A 7 0.05 1.47 13.41
C THR A 7 -0.19 2.99 13.32
N LEU A 8 0.77 3.77 12.82
CA LEU A 8 0.34 5.03 12.19
C LEU A 8 -0.42 4.59 10.94
N GLN A 9 -1.75 4.70 10.97
CA GLN A 9 -2.58 4.60 9.76
C GLN A 9 -1.89 5.44 8.70
N ARG A 10 -1.34 4.80 7.66
CA ARG A 10 -0.54 5.49 6.65
C ARG A 10 -1.49 6.26 5.74
N THR A 11 -1.96 7.40 6.25
CA THR A 11 -2.90 8.31 5.57
C THR A 11 -2.32 8.88 4.29
N ASP A 12 -1.00 8.80 4.12
CA ASP A 12 -0.30 9.27 2.93
C ASP A 12 -0.44 8.30 1.74
N TRP A 13 -0.82 7.04 2.00
CA TRP A 13 -1.13 6.05 0.96
C TRP A 13 -2.63 5.97 0.76
N HIS A 14 -3.06 5.82 -0.49
CA HIS A 14 -4.48 5.68 -0.82
C HIS A 14 -4.66 4.74 -2.02
N THR A 15 -5.85 4.17 -2.13
CA THR A 15 -6.22 3.33 -3.28
C THR A 15 -6.89 4.18 -4.35
N THR A 16 -6.44 4.07 -5.59
CA THR A 16 -7.17 4.55 -6.79
C THR A 16 -7.44 3.39 -7.74
N HIS A 17 -8.20 3.65 -8.81
CA HIS A 17 -8.56 2.64 -9.80
C HIS A 17 -8.02 3.01 -11.18
N LEU A 18 -7.20 2.14 -11.77
CA LEU A 18 -6.82 2.19 -13.18
C LEU A 18 -7.74 1.25 -13.95
N GLY A 19 -8.82 1.79 -14.51
CA GLY A 19 -9.92 0.98 -15.02
C GLY A 19 -10.61 0.23 -13.88
N SER A 20 -10.62 -1.10 -13.93
CA SER A 20 -11.16 -1.95 -12.85
C SER A 20 -10.09 -2.46 -11.88
N GLN A 21 -8.82 -2.10 -12.08
CA GLN A 21 -7.72 -2.56 -11.24
C GLN A 21 -7.45 -1.54 -10.13
N PRO A 22 -7.56 -1.90 -8.83
CA PRO A 22 -7.08 -1.06 -7.74
C PRO A 22 -5.55 -0.96 -7.80
N ILE A 23 -5.02 0.24 -7.62
CA ILE A 23 -3.58 0.51 -7.54
C ILE A 23 -3.32 1.48 -6.38
N PRO A 24 -2.18 1.35 -5.68
CA PRO A 24 -1.86 2.29 -4.63
C PRO A 24 -1.39 3.59 -5.26
N VAL A 25 -1.50 4.67 -4.49
CA VAL A 25 -1.00 5.98 -4.84
C VAL A 25 -0.33 6.57 -3.61
N HIS A 26 0.78 7.25 -3.86
CA HIS A 26 1.52 8.00 -2.87
C HIS A 26 2.05 9.29 -3.50
N CYS A 27 2.99 9.97 -2.85
CA CYS A 27 3.51 11.26 -3.30
C CYS A 27 4.22 11.23 -4.66
N GLY A 28 4.69 10.07 -5.15
CA GLY A 28 5.51 9.95 -6.35
C GLY A 28 5.28 8.69 -7.17
N ARG A 29 6.24 8.40 -8.05
CA ARG A 29 6.22 7.19 -8.90
C ARG A 29 6.37 5.95 -8.04
N LEU A 30 5.47 5.00 -8.23
CA LEU A 30 5.48 3.74 -7.52
C LEU A 30 6.10 2.62 -8.36
N ALA A 31 6.86 1.75 -7.69
CA ALA A 31 7.37 0.50 -8.21
C ALA A 31 6.88 -0.64 -7.32
N TYR A 32 6.61 -1.80 -7.91
CA TYR A 32 6.23 -3.00 -7.18
C TYR A 32 7.45 -3.90 -7.01
N ASP A 33 7.80 -4.20 -5.77
CA ASP A 33 8.83 -5.17 -5.40
C ASP A 33 8.18 -6.55 -5.31
N ILE A 34 8.51 -7.42 -6.26
CA ILE A 34 7.92 -8.77 -6.34
C ILE A 34 8.47 -9.72 -5.27
N ASP A 35 9.67 -9.46 -4.77
CA ASP A 35 10.33 -10.32 -3.79
C ASP A 35 9.73 -10.09 -2.39
N LEU A 36 9.40 -8.83 -2.08
CA LEU A 36 8.77 -8.43 -0.83
C LEU A 36 7.24 -8.41 -0.90
N GLY A 37 6.67 -8.32 -2.11
CA GLY A 37 5.24 -8.14 -2.32
C GLY A 37 4.74 -6.75 -1.91
N GLU A 38 5.62 -5.76 -1.89
CA GLU A 38 5.38 -4.40 -1.41
C GLU A 38 5.44 -3.38 -2.56
N TRP A 39 4.80 -2.24 -2.36
CA TRP A 39 4.95 -1.07 -3.22
C TRP A 39 5.93 -0.09 -2.61
N GLU A 40 6.86 0.37 -3.42
CA GLU A 40 7.87 1.37 -3.06
C GLU A 40 7.61 2.67 -3.84
N CYS A 41 7.68 3.80 -3.14
CA CYS A 41 7.68 5.11 -3.75
C CYS A 41 9.12 5.56 -4.02
N ALA A 42 9.47 5.70 -5.30
CA ALA A 42 10.81 6.09 -5.72
C ALA A 42 11.20 7.53 -5.32
N TRP A 43 10.24 8.35 -4.85
CA TRP A 43 10.53 9.74 -4.48
C TRP A 43 10.89 9.89 -2.99
N CYS A 44 10.17 9.22 -2.10
CA CYS A 44 10.39 9.30 -0.65
C CYS A 44 11.00 8.03 -0.05
N ASP A 45 11.29 7.02 -0.87
CA ASP A 45 11.80 5.69 -0.47
C ASP A 45 10.84 4.93 0.49
N ASP A 46 9.58 5.36 0.54
CA ASP A 46 8.59 4.80 1.45
C ASP A 46 7.96 3.53 0.88
N ARG A 47 7.67 2.56 1.74
CA ARG A 47 7.15 1.24 1.35
C ARG A 47 5.84 0.91 2.04
N ILE A 48 4.99 0.16 1.34
CA ILE A 48 3.75 -0.36 1.91
C ILE A 48 3.36 -1.70 1.30
N HIS A 49 2.82 -2.59 2.13
CA HIS A 49 2.14 -3.78 1.63
C HIS A 49 0.69 -3.43 1.24
N VAL A 50 0.16 -3.99 0.15
CA VAL A 50 -1.21 -3.68 -0.33
C VAL A 50 -2.32 -3.91 0.72
N ARG A 51 -2.04 -4.69 1.76
CA ARG A 51 -2.98 -4.98 2.85
C ARG A 51 -3.12 -3.82 3.83
N ASP A 52 -2.11 -2.98 3.90
CA ASP A 52 -2.03 -1.83 4.79
C ASP A 52 -2.39 -0.53 4.06
N VAL A 53 -2.65 -0.60 2.75
CA VAL A 53 -3.15 0.53 1.96
C VAL A 53 -4.63 0.76 2.33
N PRO A 54 -4.99 1.98 2.75
CA PRO A 54 -6.38 2.33 3.03
C PRO A 54 -7.30 2.06 1.84
N ASP A 55 -8.50 1.56 2.13
CA ASP A 55 -9.55 1.25 1.15
C ASP A 55 -9.13 0.23 0.06
N TRP A 56 -8.06 -0.52 0.30
CA TRP A 56 -7.67 -1.58 -0.63
C TRP A 56 -8.77 -2.63 -0.69
N PRO A 57 -9.27 -3.01 -1.88
CA PRO A 57 -10.30 -4.03 -1.99
C PRO A 57 -9.70 -5.37 -1.58
N HIS A 58 -10.02 -5.79 -0.36
CA HIS A 58 -9.70 -7.14 0.08
C HIS A 58 -10.72 -8.09 -0.56
N PRO A 59 -10.28 -9.24 -1.10
CA PRO A 59 -11.23 -10.28 -1.45
C PRO A 59 -12.09 -10.53 -0.22
N ALA A 60 -13.41 -10.41 -0.36
CA ALA A 60 -14.35 -10.73 0.70
C ALA A 60 -14.00 -12.15 1.13
N ARG A 61 -13.39 -12.27 2.31
CA ARG A 61 -12.98 -13.56 2.86
C ARG A 61 -14.30 -14.29 3.02
N ASN A 62 -14.62 -15.18 2.07
CA ASN A 62 -15.90 -15.91 2.01
C ASN A 62 -16.25 -16.32 3.43
N ALA A 63 -17.26 -15.64 3.98
CA ALA A 63 -17.86 -16.02 5.25
C ALA A 63 -18.48 -17.38 4.98
N ARG A 64 -17.75 -18.42 5.39
CA ARG A 64 -18.23 -19.79 5.38
C ARG A 64 -19.20 -20.01 6.52
#